data_AF-A0A7S3QPC3-F1
#
_entry.id   AF-A0A7S3QPC3-F1
#
_cell.length_a   1.000
_cell.length_b   1.000
_cell.length_c   1.000
_cell.angle_alpha   90.00
_cell.angle_beta   90.00
_cell.angle_gamma   90.00
#
_symmetry.space_group_name_H-M   'P 1'
#
loop_
_entity.id
_entity.type
_entity.pdbx_description
1 polymer ?
#
loop_
_entity_poly.entity_id
_entity_poly.type
_entity_poly.pdbx_seq_one_letter_code
_entity_poly.pdbx_strand_id
1 'polypeptide(L)'
;SSSSSSSSGGNLSHVSSAQSSSNGSSVRHSGRNCSWENLTPSMAIRMLCALAELQHHDQGAVRWLAHRALQGTPGRPILKPPQLPYLTWALAKLQAMEPMAWQSLVAHIAGSTRAPNACQMWQPQQLTQVMWALGEAYPGDGLTHVPGWDRALCGVLQVTEEQLPRFTPRQLLLLLHGVARVRGSLPALPVLDHIALQASRCVARGAYSLDDLLVLLWSSVVAGHASHMLYDAIAEALLPAVDDLQLGGATLAAWCYLRHANYLHPTLTERLLHHCTVLLERDNKQATDARWLQPGNWGVDAGVEVGTAPRMQHPDLTQHGRDCSPFGPSHRWHQQGGPSFTPPPQQQQQQQPQPQQ
;
A
#
# COMPACT_ATOMS: atom_id res chain seq x y z
N SER A 1 -28.96 -3.25 -84.53
CA SER A 1 -28.51 -2.41 -83.39
C SER A 1 -27.46 -3.21 -82.62
N SER A 2 -26.24 -3.41 -83.15
CA SER A 2 -25.05 -2.53 -83.05
C SER A 2 -24.68 -2.20 -81.58
N SER A 3 -23.48 -2.41 -81.04
CA SER A 3 -22.12 -2.69 -81.55
C SER A 3 -21.20 -2.71 -80.30
N SER A 4 -20.40 -3.73 -79.97
CA SER A 4 -19.03 -4.09 -80.42
C SER A 4 -17.90 -3.08 -80.13
N SER A 5 -16.87 -3.50 -79.36
CA SER A 5 -15.39 -3.31 -79.52
C SER A 5 -14.66 -3.50 -78.16
N SER A 6 -13.74 -4.47 -77.91
CA SER A 6 -12.36 -4.72 -78.42
C SER A 6 -11.36 -3.62 -78.00
N SER A 7 -10.10 -3.80 -77.57
CA SER A 7 -9.14 -4.89 -77.33
C SER A 7 -7.76 -4.23 -77.06
N SER A 8 -6.75 -5.00 -76.61
CA SER A 8 -5.28 -4.70 -76.57
C SER A 8 -4.81 -3.70 -75.49
N GLY A 9 -3.63 -3.80 -74.84
CA GLY A 9 -2.40 -4.58 -74.98
C GLY A 9 -1.25 -3.67 -74.48
N GLY A 10 -0.29 -4.14 -73.68
CA GLY A 10 0.79 -3.25 -73.22
C GLY A 10 1.79 -3.83 -72.21
N ASN A 11 3.05 -3.88 -72.63
CA ASN A 11 4.24 -4.46 -72.03
C ASN A 11 4.96 -3.58 -70.96
N LEU A 12 5.82 -4.24 -70.17
CA LEU A 12 7.15 -3.83 -69.65
C LEU A 12 7.29 -2.62 -68.68
N SER A 13 7.88 -2.88 -67.50
CA SER A 13 9.17 -2.26 -67.13
C SER A 13 9.79 -2.84 -65.84
N HIS A 14 11.07 -3.18 -65.98
CA HIS A 14 12.07 -3.39 -64.94
C HIS A 14 12.24 -2.15 -64.03
N VAL A 15 12.45 -2.37 -62.74
CA VAL A 15 13.36 -1.54 -61.92
C VAL A 15 14.18 -2.44 -61.02
N SER A 16 15.49 -2.43 -61.29
CA SER A 16 16.57 -3.01 -60.48
C SER A 16 17.03 -2.01 -59.41
N SER A 17 17.89 -2.49 -58.49
CA SER A 17 18.83 -1.77 -57.58
C SER A 17 18.28 -1.49 -56.17
N ALA A 18 18.99 -1.71 -55.06
CA ALA A 18 20.41 -1.98 -54.85
C ALA A 18 20.63 -2.73 -53.51
N GLN A 19 21.49 -3.75 -53.53
CA GLN A 19 22.12 -4.30 -52.32
C GLN A 19 23.34 -3.44 -51.97
N SER A 20 23.32 -2.81 -50.81
CA SER A 20 24.48 -2.15 -50.20
C SER A 20 25.05 -3.04 -49.11
N SER A 21 26.09 -3.79 -49.47
CA SER A 21 26.96 -4.50 -48.54
C SER A 21 27.86 -3.48 -47.81
N SER A 22 27.62 -3.26 -46.52
CA SER A 22 28.59 -2.61 -45.64
C SER A 22 29.14 -3.65 -44.66
N ASN A 23 30.40 -4.05 -44.91
CA ASN A 23 31.21 -4.83 -43.99
C ASN A 23 31.62 -3.94 -42.81
N GLY A 24 30.83 -3.96 -41.75
CA GLY A 24 31.20 -3.45 -40.44
C GLY A 24 31.82 -4.56 -39.60
N SER A 25 33.14 -4.50 -39.41
CA SER A 25 33.91 -5.39 -38.53
C SER A 25 33.40 -5.29 -37.09
N SER A 26 32.52 -6.22 -36.71
CA SER A 26 32.00 -6.37 -35.36
C SER A 26 33.08 -6.97 -34.46
N VAL A 27 33.65 -6.13 -33.59
CA VAL A 27 34.47 -6.54 -32.45
C VAL A 27 33.60 -7.39 -31.52
N ARG A 28 33.70 -8.72 -31.66
CA ARG A 28 33.04 -9.68 -30.78
C ARG A 28 33.60 -9.54 -29.37
N HIS A 29 32.94 -8.74 -28.55
CA HIS A 29 33.04 -8.87 -27.10
C HIS A 29 32.43 -10.23 -26.75
N SER A 30 33.27 -11.19 -26.34
CA SER A 30 32.81 -12.42 -25.70
C SER A 30 32.31 -12.10 -24.29
N GLY A 31 31.30 -11.22 -24.19
CA GLY A 31 30.50 -11.08 -23.00
C GLY A 31 29.76 -12.40 -22.82
N ARG A 32 29.92 -13.04 -21.67
CA ARG A 32 29.05 -14.16 -21.27
C ARG A 32 27.62 -13.64 -21.40
N ASN A 33 26.87 -14.14 -22.38
CA ASN A 33 25.45 -13.87 -22.51
C ASN A 33 24.80 -14.36 -21.21
N CYS A 34 24.55 -13.43 -20.28
CA CYS A 34 23.69 -13.67 -19.14
C CYS A 34 22.30 -13.94 -19.71
N SER A 35 22.04 -15.20 -20.03
CA SER A 35 20.76 -15.63 -20.57
C SER A 35 19.70 -15.41 -19.49
N TRP A 36 18.93 -14.35 -19.67
CA TRP A 36 17.75 -14.00 -18.88
C TRP A 36 16.70 -15.13 -18.88
N GLU A 37 16.83 -16.11 -19.77
CA GLU A 37 15.91 -17.23 -19.95
C GLU A 37 15.97 -18.23 -18.78
N ASN A 38 17.03 -18.21 -17.97
CA ASN A 38 17.20 -19.09 -16.81
C ASN A 38 16.78 -18.43 -15.48
N LEU A 39 16.16 -17.26 -15.52
CA LEU A 39 15.73 -16.56 -14.33
C LEU A 39 14.60 -17.34 -13.63
N THR A 40 14.82 -17.71 -12.36
CA THR A 40 13.80 -18.35 -11.52
C THR A 40 12.77 -17.32 -11.04
N PRO A 41 11.52 -17.71 -10.72
CA PRO A 41 10.53 -16.79 -10.15
C PRO A 41 11.02 -16.10 -8.87
N SER A 42 11.74 -16.82 -8.01
CA SER A 42 12.33 -16.24 -6.79
C SER A 42 13.35 -15.14 -7.09
N MET A 43 14.20 -15.33 -8.11
CA MET A 43 15.13 -14.29 -8.56
C MET A 43 14.37 -13.11 -9.17
N ALA A 44 13.36 -13.37 -9.99
CA ALA A 44 12.52 -12.33 -10.57
C ALA A 44 11.89 -11.43 -9.49
N ILE A 45 11.33 -12.03 -8.43
CA ILE A 45 10.74 -11.30 -7.31
C ILE A 45 11.79 -10.48 -6.57
N ARG A 46 12.96 -11.05 -6.26
CA ARG A 46 14.05 -10.30 -5.60
C ARG A 46 14.51 -9.10 -6.42
N MET A 47 14.61 -9.27 -7.74
CA MET A 47 14.95 -8.18 -8.66
C MET A 47 13.86 -7.11 -8.69
N LEU A 48 12.58 -7.49 -8.72
CA LEU A 48 11.47 -6.55 -8.62
C LEU A 48 11.48 -5.77 -7.30
N CYS A 49 11.74 -6.44 -6.18
CA CYS A 49 11.87 -5.77 -4.88
C CYS A 49 13.03 -4.77 -4.89
N ALA A 50 14.18 -5.15 -5.47
CA ALA A 50 15.33 -4.24 -5.60
C ALA A 50 15.00 -3.02 -6.47
N LEU A 51 14.33 -3.21 -7.61
CA LEU A 51 13.88 -2.11 -8.47
C LEU A 51 12.88 -1.20 -7.76
N ALA A 52 11.96 -1.78 -6.98
CA ALA A 52 10.99 -1.05 -6.18
C ALA A 52 11.65 -0.20 -5.09
N GLU A 53 12.72 -0.70 -4.45
CA GLU A 53 13.49 0.09 -3.48
C GLU A 53 14.32 1.19 -4.13
N LEU A 54 14.89 0.93 -5.31
CA LEU A 54 15.65 1.91 -6.06
C LEU A 54 14.76 2.95 -6.77
N GLN A 55 13.43 2.82 -6.67
CA GLN A 55 12.45 3.64 -7.41
C GLN A 55 12.78 3.68 -8.91
N HIS A 56 13.26 2.57 -9.46
CA HIS A 56 13.65 2.48 -10.85
C HIS A 56 12.44 2.08 -11.70
N HIS A 57 11.93 3.03 -12.48
CA HIS A 57 10.66 2.90 -13.20
C HIS A 57 10.81 2.43 -14.66
N ASP A 58 11.83 1.64 -15.00
CA ASP A 58 11.87 0.99 -16.31
C ASP A 58 10.74 -0.04 -16.44
N GLN A 59 9.64 0.42 -17.05
CA GLN A 59 8.42 -0.33 -17.25
C GLN A 59 8.66 -1.61 -18.06
N GLY A 60 9.62 -1.62 -19.00
CA GLY A 60 9.94 -2.79 -19.80
C GLY A 60 10.54 -3.91 -18.95
N ALA A 61 11.56 -3.58 -18.15
CA ALA A 61 12.20 -4.52 -17.24
C ALA A 61 11.22 -5.03 -16.17
N VAL A 62 10.42 -4.14 -15.57
CA VAL A 62 9.44 -4.49 -14.53
C VAL A 62 8.37 -5.43 -15.09
N ARG A 63 7.79 -5.13 -16.26
CA ARG A 63 6.79 -5.99 -16.90
C ARG A 63 7.35 -7.37 -17.22
N TRP A 64 8.55 -7.41 -17.79
CA TRP A 64 9.20 -8.69 -18.13
C TRP A 64 9.46 -9.54 -16.87
N LEU A 65 9.99 -8.94 -15.81
CA LEU A 65 10.23 -9.62 -14.53
C LEU A 65 8.93 -10.09 -13.86
N ALA A 66 7.88 -9.27 -13.88
CA ALA A 66 6.58 -9.60 -13.30
C ALA A 66 5.92 -10.78 -14.03
N HIS A 67 5.93 -10.74 -15.36
CA HIS A 67 5.46 -11.84 -16.18
C HIS A 67 6.26 -13.12 -15.92
N ARG A 68 7.59 -13.01 -15.81
CA ARG A 68 8.46 -14.13 -15.47
C ARG A 68 8.20 -14.70 -14.08
N ALA A 69 7.90 -13.85 -13.09
CA ALA A 69 7.53 -14.26 -11.75
C ALA A 69 6.19 -15.01 -11.72
N LEU A 70 5.20 -14.54 -12.49
CA LEU A 70 3.83 -15.07 -12.52
C LEU A 70 3.70 -16.37 -13.34
N GLN A 71 4.37 -16.47 -14.50
CA GLN A 71 4.26 -17.65 -15.36
C GLN A 71 5.07 -18.85 -14.88
N GLY A 72 6.04 -18.64 -14.00
CA GLY A 72 6.94 -19.70 -13.60
C GLY A 72 7.88 -20.14 -14.73
N THR A 73 8.45 -21.33 -14.57
CA THR A 73 9.16 -22.04 -15.65
C THR A 73 8.26 -23.13 -16.20
N PRO A 74 8.31 -23.46 -17.51
CA PRO A 74 7.53 -24.57 -18.07
C PRO A 74 7.76 -25.85 -17.25
N GLY A 75 6.70 -26.44 -16.71
CA GLY A 75 6.77 -27.64 -15.85
C GLY A 75 6.99 -27.39 -14.35
N ARG A 76 7.15 -26.12 -13.89
CA ARG A 76 7.16 -25.75 -12.46
C ARG A 76 6.49 -24.39 -12.16
N PRO A 77 5.20 -24.18 -12.45
CA PRO A 77 4.50 -23.01 -11.95
C PRO A 77 3.73 -23.36 -10.68
N ILE A 78 4.12 -22.77 -9.55
CA ILE A 78 3.22 -22.31 -8.47
C ILE A 78 4.05 -21.30 -7.68
N LEU A 79 3.65 -20.03 -7.73
CA LEU A 79 4.09 -19.05 -6.74
C LEU A 79 3.70 -19.59 -5.37
N LYS A 80 4.69 -19.84 -4.52
CA LYS A 80 4.43 -20.33 -3.16
C LYS A 80 3.87 -19.17 -2.34
N PRO A 81 3.00 -19.43 -1.35
CA PRO A 81 2.47 -18.41 -0.43
C PRO A 81 3.52 -17.43 0.13
N PRO A 82 4.74 -17.87 0.52
CA PRO A 82 5.77 -16.95 1.02
C PRO A 82 6.28 -15.94 -0.01
N GLN A 83 6.09 -16.19 -1.30
CA GLN A 83 6.55 -15.32 -2.39
C GLN A 83 5.52 -14.25 -2.75
N LEU A 84 4.23 -14.52 -2.51
CA LEU A 84 3.13 -13.64 -2.89
C LEU A 84 3.23 -12.25 -2.23
N PRO A 85 3.46 -12.09 -0.91
CA PRO A 85 3.53 -10.75 -0.32
C PRO A 85 4.63 -9.88 -0.92
N TYR A 86 5.80 -10.44 -1.19
CA TYR A 86 6.91 -9.70 -1.80
C TYR A 86 6.61 -9.28 -3.24
N LEU A 87 6.03 -10.18 -4.03
CA LEU A 87 5.61 -9.86 -5.39
C LEU A 87 4.52 -8.78 -5.37
N THR A 88 3.46 -8.96 -4.55
CA THR A 88 2.38 -7.97 -4.42
C THR A 88 2.92 -6.60 -4.03
N TRP A 89 3.82 -6.54 -3.04
CA TRP A 89 4.40 -5.27 -2.60
C TRP A 89 5.26 -4.60 -3.68
N ALA A 90 6.14 -5.36 -4.34
CA ALA A 90 7.00 -4.80 -5.37
C ALA A 90 6.17 -4.21 -6.52
N LEU A 91 5.11 -4.93 -6.91
CA LEU A 91 4.19 -4.50 -7.96
C LEU A 91 3.34 -3.29 -7.55
N ALA A 92 2.89 -3.24 -6.30
CA ALA A 92 2.20 -2.09 -5.74
C ALA A 92 3.09 -0.83 -5.77
N LYS A 93 4.32 -0.95 -5.28
CA LYS A 93 5.27 0.18 -5.16
C LYS A 93 5.74 0.70 -6.51
N LEU A 94 5.91 -0.17 -7.51
CA LEU A 94 6.35 0.24 -8.84
C LEU A 94 5.24 0.89 -9.67
N GLN A 95 3.96 0.75 -9.28
CA GLN A 95 2.77 1.21 -10.03
C GLN A 95 2.82 0.83 -11.52
N ALA A 96 3.55 -0.24 -11.85
CA ALA A 96 4.06 -0.50 -13.20
C ALA A 96 3.31 -1.62 -13.93
N MET A 97 2.19 -2.08 -13.37
CA MET A 97 1.49 -3.26 -13.85
C MET A 97 0.32 -2.89 -14.76
N GLU A 98 0.32 -3.50 -15.93
CA GLU A 98 -0.87 -3.65 -16.75
C GLU A 98 -1.95 -4.46 -15.99
N PRO A 99 -3.25 -4.19 -16.20
CA PRO A 99 -4.35 -4.87 -15.52
C PRO A 99 -4.29 -6.41 -15.57
N MET A 100 -3.78 -6.99 -16.67
CA MET A 100 -3.69 -8.46 -16.83
C MET A 100 -2.75 -9.14 -15.83
N ALA A 101 -1.68 -8.48 -15.43
CA ALA A 101 -0.73 -9.08 -14.51
C ALA A 101 -1.20 -8.97 -13.05
N TRP A 102 -1.89 -7.88 -12.70
CA TRP A 102 -2.69 -7.83 -11.47
C TRP A 102 -3.74 -8.92 -11.43
N GLN A 103 -4.49 -9.13 -12.52
CA GLN A 103 -5.49 -10.19 -12.62
C GLN A 103 -4.86 -11.58 -12.37
N SER A 104 -3.68 -11.84 -12.94
CA SER A 104 -2.95 -13.09 -12.75
C SER A 104 -2.48 -13.28 -11.30
N LEU A 105 -1.95 -12.22 -10.67
CA LEU A 105 -1.52 -12.25 -9.26
C LEU A 105 -2.71 -12.49 -8.33
N VAL A 106 -3.79 -11.74 -8.52
CA VAL A 106 -5.03 -11.84 -7.75
C VAL A 106 -5.66 -13.22 -7.90
N ALA A 107 -5.65 -13.80 -9.11
CA ALA A 107 -6.08 -15.17 -9.33
C ALA A 107 -5.24 -16.19 -8.54
N HIS A 108 -3.91 -16.00 -8.47
CA HIS A 108 -3.04 -16.85 -7.65
C HIS A 108 -3.32 -16.70 -6.14
N ILE A 109 -3.54 -15.48 -5.65
CA ILE A 109 -3.90 -15.24 -4.24
C ILE A 109 -5.25 -15.89 -3.93
N ALA A 110 -6.26 -15.69 -4.78
CA ALA A 110 -7.58 -16.29 -4.61
C ALA A 110 -7.56 -17.83 -4.69
N GLY A 111 -6.75 -18.41 -5.58
CA GLY A 111 -6.61 -19.86 -5.68
C GLY A 111 -5.89 -20.46 -4.47
N SER A 112 -4.79 -19.85 -4.04
CA SER A 112 -3.99 -20.34 -2.91
C SER A 112 -4.66 -20.16 -1.55
N THR A 113 -5.56 -19.19 -1.40
CA THR A 113 -6.35 -19.01 -0.17
C THR A 113 -7.56 -19.93 -0.08
N ARG A 114 -7.99 -20.55 -1.19
CA ARG A 114 -9.09 -21.55 -1.21
C ARG A 114 -8.62 -22.99 -1.23
N ALA A 115 -7.31 -23.22 -1.23
CA ALA A 115 -6.76 -24.56 -1.15
C ALA A 115 -7.22 -25.22 0.17
N PRO A 116 -7.52 -26.53 0.20
CA PRO A 116 -8.02 -27.21 1.40
C PRO A 116 -7.06 -27.15 2.60
N ASN A 117 -5.78 -26.85 2.34
CA ASN A 117 -4.72 -26.68 3.32
C ASN A 117 -4.23 -25.23 3.43
N ALA A 118 -5.03 -24.24 3.02
CA ALA A 118 -4.63 -22.83 3.03
C ALA A 118 -4.11 -22.37 4.41
N CYS A 119 -4.75 -22.80 5.50
CA CYS A 119 -4.33 -22.45 6.87
C CYS A 119 -2.99 -23.05 7.31
N GLN A 120 -2.54 -24.13 6.67
CA GLN A 120 -1.21 -24.70 6.88
C GLN A 120 -0.16 -24.03 5.99
N MET A 121 -0.58 -23.57 4.81
CA MET A 121 0.26 -22.94 3.80
C MET A 121 0.60 -21.49 4.10
N TRP A 122 -0.35 -20.74 4.66
CA TRP A 122 -0.22 -19.31 4.94
C TRP A 122 0.15 -19.07 6.40
N GLN A 123 1.25 -18.36 6.63
CA GLN A 123 1.57 -17.83 7.95
C GLN A 123 0.84 -16.51 8.20
N PRO A 124 0.44 -16.18 9.44
CA PRO A 124 -0.19 -14.90 9.77
C PRO A 124 0.55 -13.69 9.21
N GLN A 125 1.89 -13.67 9.32
CA GLN A 125 2.72 -12.61 8.77
C GLN A 125 2.54 -12.43 7.26
N GLN A 126 2.43 -13.52 6.50
CA GLN A 126 2.25 -13.46 5.04
C GLN A 126 0.88 -12.89 4.68
N LEU A 127 -0.17 -13.26 5.41
CA LEU A 127 -1.52 -12.72 5.22
C LEU A 127 -1.54 -11.20 5.47
N THR A 128 -0.92 -10.74 6.56
CA THR A 128 -0.82 -9.30 6.85
C THR A 128 -0.07 -8.55 5.76
N GLN A 129 1.06 -9.10 5.29
CA GLN A 129 1.87 -8.46 4.25
C GLN A 129 1.14 -8.42 2.91
N VAL A 130 0.43 -9.49 2.54
CA VAL A 130 -0.40 -9.49 1.31
C VAL A 130 -1.52 -8.46 1.43
N MET A 131 -2.26 -8.46 2.54
CA MET A 131 -3.35 -7.50 2.76
C MET A 131 -2.85 -6.05 2.71
N TRP A 132 -1.74 -5.77 3.39
CA TRP A 132 -1.12 -4.45 3.36
C TRP A 132 -0.67 -4.06 1.95
N ALA A 133 0.01 -4.95 1.23
CA ALA A 133 0.46 -4.70 -0.13
C ALA A 133 -0.69 -4.49 -1.13
N LEU A 134 -1.81 -5.21 -0.96
CA LEU A 134 -3.03 -4.97 -1.75
C LEU A 134 -3.64 -3.60 -1.42
N GLY A 135 -3.58 -3.16 -0.16
CA GLY A 135 -3.99 -1.82 0.27
C GLY A 135 -3.10 -0.70 -0.26
N GLU A 136 -1.80 -0.91 -0.35
CA GLU A 136 -0.87 0.04 -0.98
C GLU A 136 -1.05 0.10 -2.49
N ALA A 137 -1.38 -1.03 -3.12
CA ALA A 137 -1.62 -1.07 -4.54
C ALA A 137 -2.82 -0.21 -4.94
N TYR A 138 -3.80 -0.02 -4.05
CA TYR A 138 -5.09 0.59 -4.32
C TYR A 138 -5.00 2.14 -4.43
N PRO A 139 -4.92 2.72 -5.65
CA PRO A 139 -4.85 4.15 -5.85
C PRO A 139 -6.28 4.62 -6.15
N GLY A 140 -7.13 4.57 -5.13
CA GLY A 140 -8.38 5.33 -5.05
C GLY A 140 -9.33 5.35 -6.24
N ASP A 141 -9.43 4.28 -7.05
CA ASP A 141 -10.56 3.87 -7.93
C ASP A 141 -10.11 3.01 -9.13
N GLY A 142 -8.81 2.95 -9.46
CA GLY A 142 -8.32 2.26 -10.67
C GLY A 142 -8.27 0.73 -10.63
N LEU A 143 -8.03 0.13 -9.44
CA LEU A 143 -7.83 -1.33 -9.30
C LEU A 143 -9.08 -2.12 -8.89
N THR A 144 -10.15 -1.44 -8.48
CA THR A 144 -11.46 -2.07 -8.18
C THR A 144 -12.01 -2.89 -9.35
N HIS A 145 -11.63 -2.54 -10.57
CA HIS A 145 -12.08 -3.18 -11.78
C HIS A 145 -11.26 -4.41 -12.19
N VAL A 146 -10.20 -4.78 -11.45
CA VAL A 146 -9.44 -5.99 -11.75
C VAL A 146 -10.30 -7.23 -11.44
N PRO A 147 -10.64 -8.05 -12.45
CA PRO A 147 -11.50 -9.21 -12.22
C PRO A 147 -10.90 -10.17 -11.20
N GLY A 148 -11.66 -10.45 -10.13
CA GLY A 148 -11.24 -11.36 -9.06
C GLY A 148 -10.59 -10.69 -7.86
N TRP A 149 -10.43 -9.36 -7.84
CA TRP A 149 -9.89 -8.62 -6.69
C TRP A 149 -10.62 -8.96 -5.38
N ASP A 150 -11.95 -8.83 -5.38
CA ASP A 150 -12.79 -9.17 -4.22
C ASP A 150 -12.63 -10.64 -3.82
N ARG A 151 -12.46 -11.53 -4.79
CA ARG A 151 -12.25 -12.97 -4.53
C ARG A 151 -10.94 -13.24 -3.81
N ALA A 152 -9.88 -12.48 -4.11
CA ALA A 152 -8.60 -12.58 -3.42
C ALA A 152 -8.70 -12.00 -2.02
N LEU A 153 -9.31 -10.82 -1.86
CA LEU A 153 -9.49 -10.19 -0.55
C LEU A 153 -10.34 -11.06 0.39
N CYS A 154 -11.47 -11.56 -0.08
CA CYS A 154 -12.31 -12.48 0.71
C CYS A 154 -11.56 -13.76 1.07
N GLY A 155 -10.75 -14.31 0.15
CA GLY A 155 -9.92 -15.49 0.43
C GLY A 155 -8.88 -15.22 1.53
N VAL A 156 -8.16 -14.10 1.46
CA VAL A 156 -7.19 -13.72 2.50
C VAL A 156 -7.89 -13.52 3.85
N LEU A 157 -9.05 -12.86 3.87
CA LEU A 157 -9.82 -12.64 5.10
C LEU A 157 -10.36 -13.93 5.71
N GLN A 158 -10.87 -14.87 4.90
CA GLN A 158 -11.34 -16.17 5.39
C GLN A 158 -10.21 -16.97 6.06
N VAL A 159 -9.05 -17.07 5.41
CA VAL A 159 -7.88 -17.75 5.99
C VAL A 159 -7.40 -17.02 7.26
N THR A 160 -7.55 -15.70 7.30
CA THR A 160 -7.21 -14.89 8.48
C THR A 160 -8.15 -15.18 9.65
N GLU A 161 -9.45 -15.28 9.40
CA GLU A 161 -10.46 -15.60 10.40
C GLU A 161 -10.19 -16.95 11.08
N GLU A 162 -9.90 -17.98 10.29
CA GLU A 162 -9.58 -19.33 10.78
C GLU A 162 -8.27 -19.36 11.60
N GLN A 163 -7.34 -18.42 11.33
CA GLN A 163 -6.05 -18.33 11.99
C GLN A 163 -5.95 -17.23 13.05
N LEU A 164 -7.04 -16.51 13.33
CA LEU A 164 -7.02 -15.29 14.13
C LEU A 164 -6.31 -15.42 15.50
N PRO A 165 -6.46 -16.53 16.25
CA PRO A 165 -5.74 -16.73 17.52
C PRO A 165 -4.21 -16.76 17.38
N ARG A 166 -3.67 -16.99 16.18
CA ARG A 166 -2.23 -17.05 15.89
C ARG A 166 -1.61 -15.69 15.56
N PHE A 167 -2.43 -14.65 15.37
CA PHE A 167 -1.94 -13.33 15.04
C PHE A 167 -1.36 -12.62 16.27
N THR A 168 -0.19 -12.04 16.10
CA THR A 168 0.39 -11.10 17.08
C THR A 168 -0.35 -9.76 17.03
N PRO A 169 -0.28 -8.93 18.10
CA PRO A 169 -0.90 -7.60 18.13
C PRO A 169 -0.51 -6.75 16.90
N ARG A 170 0.78 -6.68 16.59
CA ARG A 170 1.29 -5.91 15.44
C ARG A 170 0.80 -6.46 14.10
N GLN A 171 0.59 -7.77 13.98
CA GLN A 171 0.01 -8.36 12.78
C GLN A 171 -1.47 -7.95 12.62
N LEU A 172 -2.26 -7.95 13.70
CA LEU A 172 -3.65 -7.46 13.65
C LEU A 172 -3.73 -5.99 13.24
N LEU A 173 -2.81 -5.16 13.75
CA LEU A 173 -2.70 -3.75 13.38
C LEU A 173 -2.47 -3.60 11.86
N LEU A 174 -1.46 -4.28 11.33
CA LEU A 174 -1.13 -4.21 9.90
C LEU A 174 -2.24 -4.78 9.01
N LEU A 175 -2.92 -5.82 9.47
CA LEU A 175 -4.08 -6.39 8.79
C LEU A 175 -5.20 -5.36 8.69
N LEU A 176 -5.59 -4.75 9.82
CA LEU A 176 -6.66 -3.76 9.88
C LEU A 176 -6.31 -2.53 9.05
N HIS A 177 -5.04 -2.12 9.06
CA HIS A 177 -4.53 -1.05 8.22
C HIS A 177 -4.65 -1.38 6.73
N GLY A 178 -4.26 -2.59 6.31
CA GLY A 178 -4.44 -3.03 4.92
C GLY A 178 -5.91 -3.07 4.50
N VAL A 179 -6.79 -3.59 5.36
CA VAL A 179 -8.25 -3.59 5.16
C VAL A 179 -8.78 -2.16 4.97
N ALA A 180 -8.36 -1.23 5.83
CA ALA A 180 -8.79 0.16 5.77
C ALA A 180 -8.53 0.80 4.40
N ARG A 181 -7.41 0.45 3.76
CA ARG A 181 -7.02 0.96 2.44
C ARG A 181 -7.79 0.33 1.28
N VAL A 182 -8.23 -0.93 1.40
CA VAL A 182 -9.00 -1.63 0.35
C VAL A 182 -10.52 -1.57 0.55
N ARG A 183 -11.01 -0.87 1.59
CA ARG A 183 -12.41 -0.92 2.03
C ARG A 183 -13.43 -0.66 0.92
N GLY A 184 -13.13 0.24 -0.03
CA GLY A 184 -14.03 0.53 -1.15
C GLY A 184 -14.41 -0.69 -2.00
N SER A 185 -13.66 -1.79 -1.90
CA SER A 185 -13.88 -3.06 -2.62
C SER A 185 -14.39 -4.20 -1.76
N LEU A 186 -14.50 -4.03 -0.44
CA LEU A 186 -14.87 -5.12 0.46
C LEU A 186 -16.38 -5.07 0.77
N PRO A 187 -17.12 -6.18 0.60
CA PRO A 187 -18.44 -6.29 1.23
C PRO A 187 -18.30 -6.17 2.76
N ALA A 188 -19.36 -5.75 3.44
CA ALA A 188 -19.38 -5.77 4.90
C ALA A 188 -19.19 -7.23 5.36
N LEU A 189 -18.00 -7.54 5.92
CA LEU A 189 -17.63 -8.90 6.31
C LEU A 189 -17.61 -9.02 7.84
N PRO A 190 -18.30 -10.03 8.41
CA PRO A 190 -18.26 -10.35 9.85
C PRO A 190 -16.84 -10.58 10.39
N VAL A 191 -15.89 -10.93 9.53
CA VAL A 191 -14.47 -11.08 9.90
C VAL A 191 -13.88 -9.83 10.55
N LEU A 192 -14.37 -8.63 10.19
CA LEU A 192 -13.88 -7.39 10.81
C LEU A 192 -14.29 -7.29 12.28
N ASP A 193 -15.48 -7.80 12.65
CA ASP A 193 -15.90 -7.91 14.05
C ASP A 193 -14.96 -8.83 14.83
N HIS A 194 -14.60 -9.97 14.24
CA HIS A 194 -13.68 -10.91 14.86
C HIS A 194 -12.27 -10.31 15.01
N ILE A 195 -11.75 -9.65 13.98
CA ILE A 195 -10.45 -8.94 14.04
C ILE A 195 -10.49 -7.87 15.13
N ALA A 196 -11.54 -7.05 15.18
CA ALA A 196 -11.69 -5.99 16.16
C ALA A 196 -11.80 -6.54 17.60
N LEU A 197 -12.55 -7.63 17.80
CA LEU A 197 -12.63 -8.33 19.08
C LEU A 197 -11.28 -8.91 19.52
N GLN A 198 -10.51 -9.47 18.60
CA GLN A 198 -9.19 -9.98 18.95
C GLN A 198 -8.20 -8.83 19.23
N ALA A 199 -8.28 -7.74 18.48
CA ALA A 199 -7.49 -6.54 18.71
C ALA A 199 -7.83 -5.91 20.07
N SER A 200 -9.11 -5.83 20.47
CA SER A 200 -9.51 -5.27 21.77
C SER A 200 -8.94 -6.08 22.94
N ARG A 201 -8.90 -7.42 22.83
CA ARG A 201 -8.22 -8.30 23.81
C ARG A 201 -6.71 -8.07 23.87
N CYS A 202 -6.08 -7.66 22.78
CA CYS A 202 -4.66 -7.27 22.77
C CYS A 202 -4.45 -5.89 23.42
N VAL A 203 -5.35 -4.94 23.18
CA VAL A 203 -5.34 -3.62 23.84
C VAL A 203 -5.50 -3.77 25.34
N ALA A 204 -6.48 -4.54 25.81
CA ALA A 204 -6.71 -4.78 27.25
C ALA A 204 -5.52 -5.45 27.96
N ARG A 205 -4.64 -6.14 27.23
CA ARG A 205 -3.40 -6.73 27.75
C ARG A 205 -2.19 -5.79 27.71
N GLY A 206 -2.37 -4.54 27.29
CA GLY A 206 -1.28 -3.57 27.11
C GLY A 206 -0.30 -3.97 26.01
N ALA A 207 -0.76 -4.68 24.97
CA ALA A 207 0.13 -5.26 23.96
C ALA A 207 0.50 -4.31 22.82
N TYR A 208 0.08 -3.04 22.90
CA TYR A 208 0.28 -2.01 21.88
C TYR A 208 1.00 -0.81 22.50
N SER A 209 1.88 -0.18 21.72
CA SER A 209 2.41 1.14 22.06
C SER A 209 1.36 2.24 21.84
N LEU A 210 1.63 3.45 22.32
CA LEU A 210 0.76 4.60 22.10
C LEU A 210 0.56 4.89 20.60
N ASP A 211 1.63 4.83 19.81
CA ASP A 211 1.56 5.01 18.36
C ASP A 211 0.77 3.89 17.68
N ASP A 212 0.95 2.64 18.12
CA ASP A 212 0.16 1.52 17.59
C ASP A 212 -1.33 1.69 17.87
N LEU A 213 -1.71 2.20 19.05
CA LEU A 213 -3.11 2.48 19.39
C LEU A 213 -3.72 3.54 18.47
N LEU A 214 -2.97 4.60 18.15
CA LEU A 214 -3.42 5.64 17.23
C LEU A 214 -3.61 5.12 15.80
N VAL A 215 -2.66 4.30 15.32
CA VAL A 215 -2.79 3.65 14.01
C VAL A 215 -3.96 2.66 14.01
N LEU A 216 -4.14 1.90 15.10
CA LEU A 216 -5.24 0.95 15.25
C LEU A 216 -6.57 1.67 15.16
N LEU A 217 -6.71 2.76 15.92
CA LEU A 217 -7.89 3.61 15.95
C LEU A 217 -8.20 4.17 14.55
N TRP A 218 -7.23 4.83 13.91
CA TRP A 218 -7.40 5.36 12.57
C TRP A 218 -7.79 4.27 11.56
N SER A 219 -7.11 3.11 11.61
CA SER A 219 -7.39 1.99 10.71
C SER A 219 -8.80 1.43 10.91
N SER A 220 -9.28 1.25 12.14
CA SER A 220 -10.67 0.86 12.40
C SER A 220 -11.66 1.91 11.90
N VAL A 221 -11.36 3.20 12.07
CA VAL A 221 -12.23 4.28 11.61
C VAL A 221 -12.33 4.32 10.09
N VAL A 222 -11.20 4.17 9.39
CA VAL A 222 -11.14 4.23 7.92
C VAL A 222 -11.68 2.96 7.28
N ALA A 223 -11.39 1.78 7.87
CA ALA A 223 -12.11 0.54 7.59
C ALA A 223 -13.62 0.66 7.89
N GLY A 224 -14.01 1.74 8.60
CA GLY A 224 -15.33 2.07 9.16
C GLY A 224 -16.11 0.88 9.60
N HIS A 225 -15.35 0.08 10.33
CA HIS A 225 -15.85 -0.95 11.17
C HIS A 225 -15.95 -0.33 12.56
N ALA A 226 -17.16 0.09 12.94
CA ALA A 226 -17.43 0.70 14.23
C ALA A 226 -17.61 -0.39 15.30
N SER A 227 -16.50 -0.95 15.79
CA SER A 227 -16.53 -1.88 16.92
C SER A 227 -16.44 -1.11 18.23
N HIS A 228 -17.56 -1.01 18.95
CA HIS A 228 -17.63 -0.31 20.23
C HIS A 228 -16.65 -0.91 21.24
N MET A 229 -16.53 -2.25 21.30
CA MET A 229 -15.59 -2.92 22.20
C MET A 229 -14.13 -2.58 21.91
N LEU A 230 -13.76 -2.41 20.64
CA LEU A 230 -12.40 -2.00 20.28
C LEU A 230 -12.16 -0.54 20.68
N TYR A 231 -13.12 0.34 20.42
CA TYR A 231 -12.99 1.75 20.77
C TYR A 231 -12.99 1.98 22.29
N ASP A 232 -13.81 1.27 23.05
CA ASP A 232 -13.80 1.32 24.52
C ASP A 232 -12.42 0.90 25.04
N ALA A 233 -11.88 -0.23 24.56
CA ALA A 233 -10.57 -0.70 24.96
C ALA A 233 -9.45 0.30 24.60
N ILE A 234 -9.50 0.90 23.41
CA ILE A 234 -8.54 1.94 23.00
C ILE A 234 -8.71 3.19 23.88
N ALA A 235 -9.94 3.58 24.20
CA ALA A 235 -10.23 4.74 25.04
C ALA A 235 -9.65 4.58 26.43
N GLU A 236 -9.90 3.43 27.06
CA GLU A 236 -9.35 3.08 28.38
C GLU A 236 -7.82 3.05 28.38
N ALA A 237 -7.21 2.53 27.30
CA ALA A 237 -5.76 2.50 27.15
C ALA A 237 -5.14 3.88 26.89
N LEU A 238 -5.84 4.76 26.17
CA LEU A 238 -5.38 6.12 25.87
C LEU A 238 -5.59 7.09 27.03
N LEU A 239 -6.64 6.91 27.83
CA LEU A 239 -7.02 7.84 28.91
C LEU A 239 -5.86 8.23 29.85
N PRO A 240 -5.03 7.30 30.36
CA PRO A 240 -3.90 7.67 31.23
C PRO A 240 -2.75 8.35 30.49
N ALA A 241 -2.65 8.19 29.16
CA ALA A 241 -1.55 8.67 28.33
C ALA A 241 -1.93 9.87 27.45
N VAL A 242 -3.11 10.48 27.65
CA VAL A 242 -3.57 11.62 26.83
C VAL A 242 -2.57 12.77 26.87
N ASP A 243 -2.03 13.06 28.05
CA ASP A 243 -1.15 14.21 28.24
C ASP A 243 0.24 13.98 27.59
N ASP A 244 0.59 12.72 27.31
CA ASP A 244 1.82 12.32 26.61
C ASP A 244 1.68 12.41 25.08
N LEU A 245 0.46 12.56 24.55
CA LEU A 245 0.23 12.66 23.12
C LEU A 245 0.78 13.98 22.58
N GLN A 246 1.53 13.88 21.48
CA GLN A 246 1.86 15.05 20.66
C GLN A 246 0.61 15.58 19.95
N LEU A 247 0.65 16.85 19.49
CA LEU A 247 -0.49 17.52 18.86
C LEU A 247 -1.08 16.70 17.70
N GLY A 248 -0.24 16.10 16.86
CA GLY A 248 -0.69 15.24 15.77
C GLY A 248 -1.44 13.99 16.24
N GLY A 249 -0.96 13.33 17.30
CA GLY A 249 -1.61 12.15 17.88
C GLY A 249 -2.93 12.49 18.56
N ALA A 250 -2.96 13.57 19.35
CA ALA A 250 -4.17 14.05 20.03
C ALA A 250 -5.25 14.47 19.02
N THR A 251 -4.87 15.20 17.97
CA THR A 251 -5.79 15.62 16.90
C THR A 251 -6.33 14.44 16.12
N LEU A 252 -5.47 13.45 15.80
CA LEU A 252 -5.87 12.22 15.11
C LEU A 252 -6.87 11.42 15.95
N ALA A 253 -6.60 11.25 17.24
CA ALA A 253 -7.50 10.57 18.16
C ALA A 253 -8.85 11.31 18.22
N ALA A 254 -8.84 12.63 18.49
CA ALA A 254 -10.04 13.44 18.55
C ALA A 254 -10.87 13.33 17.25
N TRP A 255 -10.23 13.43 16.09
CA TRP A 255 -10.88 13.26 14.80
C TRP A 255 -11.52 11.87 14.63
N CYS A 256 -10.83 10.80 15.07
CA CYS A 256 -11.37 9.44 14.96
C CYS A 256 -12.66 9.26 15.79
N TYR A 257 -12.67 9.74 17.04
CA TYR A 257 -13.87 9.66 17.90
C TYR A 257 -14.99 10.60 17.42
N LEU A 258 -14.66 11.78 16.88
CA LEU A 258 -15.68 12.69 16.33
C LEU A 258 -16.27 12.21 15.00
N ARG A 259 -15.48 11.53 14.16
CA ARG A 259 -15.93 11.07 12.84
C ARG A 259 -16.94 9.93 12.91
N HIS A 260 -16.86 9.08 13.93
CA HIS A 260 -17.88 8.06 14.16
C HIS A 260 -19.01 8.67 14.98
N ALA A 261 -19.99 9.27 14.27
CA ALA A 261 -21.16 9.92 14.87
C ALA A 261 -21.95 9.02 15.86
N ASN A 262 -21.75 7.71 15.82
CA ASN A 262 -22.43 6.72 16.66
C ASN A 262 -21.64 6.29 17.90
N TYR A 263 -20.41 6.77 18.10
CA TYR A 263 -19.60 6.39 19.23
C TYR A 263 -18.75 7.56 19.74
N LEU A 264 -19.14 8.09 20.90
CA LEU A 264 -18.42 9.13 21.63
C LEU A 264 -18.09 8.58 23.01
N HIS A 265 -16.80 8.52 23.35
CA HIS A 265 -16.36 8.26 24.72
C HIS A 265 -16.21 9.61 25.45
N PRO A 266 -17.23 10.10 26.18
CA PRO A 266 -17.35 11.51 26.55
C PRO A 266 -16.14 12.03 27.31
N THR A 267 -15.66 11.28 28.31
CA THR A 267 -14.51 11.65 29.13
C THR A 267 -13.21 11.74 28.31
N LEU A 268 -13.02 10.85 27.35
CA LEU A 268 -11.81 10.85 26.52
C LEU A 268 -11.89 12.00 25.52
N THR A 269 -13.04 12.18 24.87
CA THR A 269 -13.24 13.26 23.89
C THR A 269 -13.03 14.63 24.53
N GLU A 270 -13.58 14.87 25.71
CA GLU A 270 -13.38 16.13 26.44
C GLU A 270 -11.90 16.35 26.78
N ARG A 271 -11.21 15.33 27.31
CA ARG A 271 -9.79 15.41 27.64
C ARG A 271 -8.90 15.63 26.41
N LEU A 272 -9.19 14.93 25.31
CA LEU A 272 -8.48 15.11 24.03
C LEU A 272 -8.68 16.52 23.47
N LEU A 273 -9.90 17.05 23.50
CA LEU A 273 -10.18 18.41 23.03
C LEU A 273 -9.44 19.45 23.88
N HIS A 274 -9.51 19.32 25.21
CA HIS A 274 -8.77 20.20 26.11
C HIS A 274 -7.26 20.15 25.85
N HIS A 275 -6.68 18.95 25.73
CA HIS A 275 -5.26 18.77 25.44
C HIS A 275 -4.85 19.36 24.09
N CYS A 276 -5.65 19.15 23.04
CA CYS A 276 -5.43 19.79 21.74
C CYS A 276 -5.41 21.32 21.83
N THR A 277 -6.33 21.93 22.58
CA THR A 277 -6.36 23.39 22.78
C THR A 277 -5.08 23.87 23.45
N VAL A 278 -4.64 23.22 24.53
CA VAL A 278 -3.41 23.58 25.24
C VAL A 278 -2.18 23.48 24.33
N LEU A 279 -2.07 22.41 23.54
CA LEU A 279 -0.96 22.24 22.60
C LEU A 279 -0.97 23.28 21.48
N LEU A 280 -2.14 23.62 20.93
CA LEU A 280 -2.27 24.65 19.90
C LEU A 280 -1.88 26.04 20.42
N GLU A 281 -2.29 26.39 21.64
CA GLU A 281 -1.89 27.65 22.28
C GLU A 281 -0.37 27.72 22.49
N ARG A 282 0.25 26.61 22.90
CA ARG A 282 1.70 26.51 23.07
C ARG A 282 2.44 26.70 21.75
N ASP A 283 2.01 26.03 20.70
CA ASP A 283 2.66 26.12 19.38
C ASP A 283 2.46 27.51 18.76
N ASN A 284 1.28 28.12 18.92
CA ASN A 284 1.02 29.49 18.47
C ASN A 284 1.92 30.50 19.18
N LYS A 285 2.08 30.37 20.51
CA LYS A 285 2.99 31.23 21.29
C LYS A 285 4.44 31.09 20.83
N GLN A 286 4.90 29.87 20.56
CA GLN A 286 6.24 29.63 20.03
C GLN A 286 6.43 30.24 18.64
N ALA A 287 5.42 30.15 17.77
CA ALA A 287 5.45 30.76 16.45
C ALA A 287 5.49 32.30 16.52
N THR A 288 4.73 32.90 17.45
CA THR A 288 4.80 34.35 17.68
C THR A 288 6.17 34.75 18.21
N ASP A 289 6.71 34.06 19.20
CA ASP A 289 8.01 34.41 19.80
C ASP A 289 9.17 34.25 18.81
N ALA A 290 9.16 33.20 17.99
CA ALA A 290 10.14 32.99 16.92
C ALA A 290 10.10 34.11 15.85
N ARG A 291 8.91 34.63 15.55
CA ARG A 291 8.73 35.75 14.62
C ARG A 291 9.27 37.06 15.18
N TRP A 292 9.15 37.29 16.49
CA TRP A 292 9.69 38.48 17.16
C TRP A 292 11.20 38.43 17.38
N LEU A 293 11.78 37.23 17.46
CA LEU A 293 13.21 37.01 17.68
C LEU A 293 14.08 37.03 16.42
N GLN A 294 13.54 37.33 15.23
CA GLN A 294 14.35 37.58 14.02
C GLN A 294 14.78 39.07 13.97
N PRO A 295 16.00 39.42 14.40
CA PRO A 295 16.48 40.81 14.35
C PRO A 295 17.00 41.04 12.93
N GLY A 296 16.16 41.59 12.06
CA GLY A 296 16.59 41.90 10.69
C GLY A 296 15.52 42.31 9.69
N ASN A 297 14.21 42.16 10.00
CA ASN A 297 13.16 42.47 9.02
C ASN A 297 12.24 43.65 9.40
N TRP A 298 12.67 44.50 10.34
CA TRP A 298 12.09 45.84 10.53
C TRP A 298 12.75 46.85 9.59
N GLY A 299 12.86 46.47 8.31
CA GLY A 299 13.15 47.40 7.23
C GLY A 299 12.01 48.39 7.14
N VAL A 300 12.30 49.59 7.63
CA VAL A 300 11.44 50.76 7.59
C VAL A 300 11.19 51.12 6.13
N ASP A 301 9.99 50.88 5.63
CA ASP A 301 9.39 51.69 4.57
C ASP A 301 8.04 52.18 5.06
N ALA A 302 8.11 53.26 5.83
CA ALA A 302 6.99 54.13 6.11
C ALA A 302 6.68 54.90 4.83
N GLY A 303 5.59 54.52 4.15
CA GLY A 303 4.90 55.42 3.23
C GLY A 303 4.34 54.77 1.97
N VAL A 304 3.23 54.03 2.08
CA VAL A 304 2.19 54.01 1.04
C VAL A 304 0.80 53.90 1.67
N GLU A 305 0.00 54.89 1.31
CA GLU A 305 -1.41 55.21 1.43
C GLU A 305 -2.45 54.16 1.87
N VAL A 306 -3.40 54.69 2.65
CA VAL A 306 -4.70 54.14 3.00
C VAL A 306 -5.52 53.87 1.73
N GLY A 307 -5.72 52.60 1.37
CA GLY A 307 -6.56 52.18 0.26
C GLY A 307 -7.31 50.88 0.56
N THR A 308 -8.61 51.02 0.84
CA THR A 308 -9.72 50.06 0.62
C THR A 308 -9.51 48.56 0.90
N ALA A 309 -10.25 48.07 1.90
CA ALA A 309 -10.36 46.66 2.27
C ALA A 309 -10.81 45.75 1.10
N PRO A 310 -10.20 44.56 0.93
CA PRO A 310 -10.71 43.56 0.00
C PRO A 310 -11.86 42.80 0.66
N ARG A 311 -13.00 42.85 -0.01
CA ARG A 311 -14.24 42.11 0.25
C ARG A 311 -13.95 40.60 0.15
N MET A 312 -14.03 39.87 1.28
CA MET A 312 -13.98 38.40 1.29
C MET A 312 -15.15 37.85 0.45
N GLN A 313 -14.82 37.15 -0.63
CA GLN A 313 -15.75 36.30 -1.34
C GLN A 313 -15.81 34.95 -0.62
N HIS A 314 -17.02 34.53 -0.27
CA HIS A 314 -17.36 33.20 0.21
C HIS A 314 -17.08 32.17 -0.90
N PRO A 315 -16.30 31.10 -0.68
CA PRO A 315 -16.34 29.95 -1.56
C PRO A 315 -17.48 29.02 -1.16
N ASP A 316 -18.24 28.62 -2.19
CA ASP A 316 -19.31 27.64 -2.18
C ASP A 316 -18.91 26.32 -1.50
N LEU A 317 -19.70 25.92 -0.50
CA LEU A 317 -19.64 24.62 0.16
C LEU A 317 -20.48 23.61 -0.62
N THR A 318 -20.07 23.23 -1.83
CA THR A 318 -20.53 21.97 -2.43
C THR A 318 -19.45 21.39 -3.36
N GLN A 319 -19.16 20.10 -3.15
CA GLN A 319 -18.35 19.21 -4.01
C GLN A 319 -16.82 19.38 -3.98
N HIS A 320 -16.18 18.73 -3.00
CA HIS A 320 -15.02 17.84 -3.20
C HIS A 320 -14.68 17.15 -1.88
N GLY A 321 -15.47 16.12 -1.55
CA GLY A 321 -15.16 15.20 -0.45
C GLY A 321 -14.47 13.97 -1.02
N ARG A 322 -13.14 13.98 -1.10
CA ARG A 322 -12.25 12.82 -1.27
C ARG A 322 -10.82 13.37 -1.40
N ASP A 323 -10.19 13.55 -0.25
CA ASP A 323 -8.72 13.57 -0.01
C ASP A 323 -8.45 14.36 1.27
N CYS A 324 -8.76 13.73 2.41
CA CYS A 324 -8.37 14.23 3.72
C CYS A 324 -7.54 13.16 4.40
N SER A 325 -6.28 13.03 3.97
CA SER A 325 -5.25 12.49 4.84
C SER A 325 -4.79 13.62 5.76
N PRO A 326 -4.89 13.50 7.10
CA PRO A 326 -4.32 14.49 8.02
C PRO A 326 -2.79 14.52 7.98
N PHE A 327 -2.15 13.59 7.28
CA PHE A 327 -0.72 13.60 7.01
C PHE A 327 -0.48 14.37 5.70
N GLY A 328 -0.15 15.66 5.82
CA GLY A 328 0.34 16.46 4.69
C GLY A 328 1.63 15.87 4.09
N PRO A 329 2.03 16.29 2.88
CA PRO A 329 3.13 15.69 2.11
C PRO A 329 4.53 15.79 2.76
N SER A 330 4.66 16.36 3.96
CA SER A 330 5.95 16.63 4.61
C SER A 330 6.12 16.03 6.01
N HIS A 331 5.12 15.33 6.57
CA HIS A 331 5.37 14.43 7.72
C HIS A 331 5.86 13.09 7.19
N ARG A 332 7.13 13.10 6.77
CA ARG A 332 7.94 11.89 6.63
C ARG A 332 7.98 11.28 8.05
N TRP A 333 7.07 10.35 8.33
CA TRP A 333 7.25 9.38 9.41
C TRP A 333 8.72 8.99 9.36
N HIS A 334 9.45 9.24 10.45
CA HIS A 334 10.83 8.81 10.55
C HIS A 334 10.87 7.38 10.01
N GLN A 335 11.81 7.13 9.09
CA GLN A 335 12.16 5.79 8.62
C GLN A 335 12.71 4.94 9.79
N GLN A 336 11.99 4.83 10.89
CA GLN A 336 12.08 3.68 11.76
C GLN A 336 11.33 2.57 11.04
N GLY A 337 12.08 1.87 10.19
CA GLY A 337 11.71 0.70 9.41
C GLY A 337 10.23 0.35 9.42
N GLY A 338 9.52 0.74 8.35
CA GLY A 338 8.49 -0.15 7.80
C GLY A 338 9.07 -1.57 7.77
N PRO A 339 8.28 -2.63 8.04
CA PRO A 339 8.80 -3.95 8.34
C PRO A 339 9.93 -4.28 7.37
N SER A 340 11.16 -4.38 7.88
CA SER A 340 12.33 -4.66 7.06
C SER A 340 12.01 -5.90 6.23
N PHE A 341 11.72 -5.70 4.94
CA PHE A 341 11.50 -6.78 3.98
C PHE A 341 12.86 -7.37 3.58
N THR A 342 13.73 -7.62 4.56
CA THR A 342 14.87 -8.49 4.38
C THR A 342 14.31 -9.91 4.20
N PRO A 343 14.51 -10.55 3.03
CA PRO A 343 14.14 -11.94 2.87
C PRO A 343 14.86 -12.76 3.95
N PRO A 344 14.19 -13.70 4.63
CA PRO A 344 14.84 -14.51 5.65
C PRO A 344 16.03 -15.26 5.00
N PRO A 345 17.18 -15.36 5.68
CA PRO A 345 18.20 -16.31 5.27
C PRO A 345 17.54 -17.69 5.25
N GLN A 346 17.74 -18.45 4.16
CA GLN A 346 17.28 -19.84 4.11
C GLN A 346 17.92 -20.56 5.30
N GLN A 347 17.10 -20.97 6.27
CA GLN A 347 17.53 -21.97 7.25
C GLN A 347 17.90 -23.22 6.44
N GLN A 348 19.20 -23.50 6.32
CA GLN A 348 19.68 -24.82 5.97
C GLN A 348 19.08 -25.77 7.01
N GLN A 349 18.16 -26.59 6.57
CA GLN A 349 17.68 -27.75 7.32
C GLN A 349 18.91 -28.64 7.52
N GLN A 350 19.59 -28.50 8.65
CA GLN A 350 20.58 -29.47 9.10
C GLN A 350 19.83 -30.80 9.27
N GLN A 351 20.07 -31.71 8.35
CA GLN A 351 19.71 -33.10 8.52
C GLN A 351 20.45 -33.59 9.77
N GLN A 352 19.71 -33.84 10.85
CA GLN A 352 20.24 -34.59 11.97
C GLN A 352 20.53 -36.02 11.49
N PRO A 353 21.71 -36.59 11.80
CA PRO A 353 21.98 -37.99 11.48
C PRO A 353 21.03 -38.87 12.31
N GLN A 354 20.36 -39.81 11.64
CA GLN A 354 19.59 -40.84 12.32
C GLN A 354 20.53 -41.70 13.17
N PRO A 355 20.16 -42.05 14.42
CA PRO A 355 20.90 -43.03 15.18
C PRO A 355 20.69 -44.40 14.54
N GLN A 356 21.78 -45.04 14.13
CA GLN A 356 21.78 -46.46 13.81
C GLN A 356 21.51 -47.24 15.09
N GLN A 357 20.45 -48.03 15.08
CA GLN A 357 20.25 -49.20 15.95
C GLN A 357 20.09 -50.43 15.07
#